data_AF-T1BE20-F1
#
_entry.id   AF-T1BE20-F1
#
_cell.length_a   1.000
_cell.length_b   1.000
_cell.length_c   1.000
_cell.angle_alpha   90.00
_cell.angle_beta   90.00
_cell.angle_gamma   90.00
#
_symmetry.space_group_name_H-M   'P 1'
#
loop_
_entity.id
_entity.type
_entity.pdbx_description
1 polymer ?
#
loop_
_entity_poly.entity_id
_entity_poly.type
_entity_poly.pdbx_seq_one_letter_code
_entity_poly.pdbx_strand_id
1 'polypeptide(L)'
;MIGGDFESDSIERRFRSAVAKEGLTGAITLFGHLSEEAKQDLLSASKLFVFPSYEEGWSLAVMEAAAYGCVPVVYDLPAYDYLG
;
A
#
# COMPACT_ATOMS: atom_id res chain seq x y z
N MET A 1 5.70 -4.59 -2.38
CA MET A 1 6.01 -3.17 -2.57
C MET A 1 5.26 -2.37 -1.54
N ILE A 2 5.90 -1.41 -0.89
CA ILE A 2 5.25 -0.52 0.08
C ILE A 2 5.74 0.91 -0.20
N GLY A 3 4.78 1.80 -0.44
CA GLY A 3 5.02 3.24 -0.54
C GLY A 3 4.74 3.94 0.79
N GLY A 4 5.34 5.11 0.98
CA GLY A 4 5.23 5.90 2.20
C GLY A 4 6.36 5.66 3.19
N ASP A 5 6.45 6.57 4.16
CA ASP A 5 7.46 6.55 5.21
C ASP A 5 6.91 5.93 6.50
N PHE A 6 7.82 5.48 7.36
CA PHE A 6 7.45 5.03 8.69
C PHE A 6 7.31 6.23 9.64
N GLU A 7 6.31 6.18 10.51
CA GLU A 7 6.11 7.20 11.56
C GLU A 7 7.32 7.31 12.51
N SER A 8 8.07 6.21 12.72
CA SER A 8 9.31 6.23 13.49
C SER A 8 10.25 5.09 13.12
N ASP A 9 11.55 5.26 13.44
CA ASP A 9 12.58 4.22 13.31
C ASP A 9 12.22 2.91 14.04
N SER A 10 11.45 3.01 15.15
CA SER A 10 11.02 1.84 15.91
C SER A 10 10.05 0.98 15.11
N ILE A 11 9.10 1.62 14.40
CA ILE A 11 8.13 0.94 13.55
C ILE A 11 8.85 0.34 12.34
N GLU A 12 9.78 1.07 11.73
CA GLU A 12 10.60 0.54 10.64
C GLU A 12 11.36 -0.72 11.07
N ARG A 13 12.05 -0.68 12.22
CA ARG A 13 12.77 -1.86 12.73
C ARG A 13 11.83 -3.04 12.98
N ARG A 14 10.64 -2.80 13.53
CA ARG A 14 9.64 -3.84 13.77
C ARG A 14 9.16 -4.47 12.46
N PHE A 15 8.89 -3.64 11.45
CA PHE A 15 8.51 -4.08 10.12
C PHE A 15 9.61 -4.94 9.48
N ARG A 16 10.85 -4.46 9.44
CA ARG A 16 11.99 -5.20 8.87
C ARG A 16 12.25 -6.53 9.59
N SER A 17 12.07 -6.56 10.91
CA SER A 17 12.20 -7.78 11.70
C SER A 17 11.11 -8.80 11.35
N ALA A 18 9.86 -8.35 11.17
CA ALA A 18 8.77 -9.22 10.72
C ALA A 18 9.04 -9.77 9.31
N VAL A 19 9.46 -8.93 8.37
CA VAL A 19 9.83 -9.33 7.02
C VAL A 19 10.92 -10.40 7.01
N ALA A 20 11.97 -10.23 7.82
CA ALA A 20 13.06 -11.19 7.93
C ALA A 20 12.58 -12.53 8.54
N LYS A 21 11.71 -12.47 9.56
CA LYS A 21 11.13 -13.66 10.19
C LYS A 21 10.28 -14.47 9.22
N GLU A 22 9.55 -13.81 8.32
CA GLU A 22 8.75 -14.45 7.28
C GLU A 22 9.57 -14.84 6.03
N GLY A 23 10.88 -14.57 5.99
CA GLY A 23 11.75 -14.90 4.85
C GLY A 23 11.50 -14.06 3.60
N LEU A 24 10.87 -12.89 3.74
CA LEU A 24 10.41 -12.06 2.61
C LEU A 24 11.40 -10.96 2.19
N THR A 25 12.60 -10.93 2.77
CA THR A 25 13.57 -9.84 2.56
C THR A 25 13.90 -9.59 1.07
N GLY A 26 13.94 -10.63 0.24
CA GLY A 26 14.19 -10.50 -1.21
C GLY A 26 12.96 -10.14 -2.05
N ALA A 27 11.77 -10.09 -1.46
CA ALA A 27 10.50 -9.84 -2.15
C ALA A 27 9.91 -8.45 -1.83
N ILE A 28 10.59 -7.66 -1.00
CA ILE A 28 10.09 -6.38 -0.52
C ILE A 28 11.02 -5.25 -0.94
N THR A 29 10.45 -4.31 -1.69
CA THR A 29 11.03 -3.00 -1.97
C THR A 29 10.24 -1.94 -1.20
N LEU A 30 10.96 -1.12 -0.43
CA LEU A 30 10.44 0.03 0.30
C LEU A 30 10.83 1.29 -0.48
N PHE A 31 9.83 2.04 -0.95
CA PHE A 31 10.06 3.20 -1.81
C PHE A 31 10.10 4.53 -1.06
N GLY A 32 9.57 4.59 0.17
CA GLY A 32 9.42 5.85 0.90
C GLY A 32 8.44 6.79 0.20
N HIS A 33 8.64 8.09 0.38
CA HIS A 33 7.91 9.12 -0.38
C HIS A 33 8.27 9.08 -1.87
N LEU A 34 7.23 9.11 -2.73
CA LEU A 34 7.35 9.08 -4.19
C LEU A 34 6.82 10.38 -4.78
N SER A 35 7.40 10.83 -5.90
CA SER A 35 6.77 11.85 -6.73
C SER A 35 5.47 11.33 -7.34
N GLU A 36 4.59 12.22 -7.77
CA GLU A 36 3.34 11.81 -8.44
C GLU A 36 3.61 10.96 -9.68
N GLU A 37 4.56 11.35 -10.54
CA GLU A 37 4.94 10.57 -11.73
C GLU A 37 5.43 9.17 -11.36
N ALA A 38 6.32 9.05 -10.37
CA ALA A 38 6.83 7.75 -9.93
C ALA A 38 5.71 6.89 -9.30
N LYS A 39 4.78 7.49 -8.56
CA LYS A 39 3.59 6.80 -8.02
C LYS A 39 2.71 6.25 -9.16
N GLN A 40 2.48 7.04 -10.20
CA GLN A 40 1.66 6.64 -11.35
C GLN A 40 2.29 5.49 -12.13
N ASP A 41 3.59 5.56 -12.43
CA ASP A 41 4.34 4.48 -13.08
C ASP A 41 4.25 3.19 -12.26
N LEU A 42 4.40 3.32 -10.95
CA LEU A 42 4.41 2.20 -10.03
C LEU A 42 3.04 1.53 -9.90
N LEU A 43 1.97 2.33 -9.80
CA LEU A 43 0.60 1.82 -9.78
C LEU A 43 0.25 1.16 -11.13
N SER A 44 0.62 1.77 -12.25
CA SER A 44 0.36 1.22 -13.60
C SER A 44 1.09 -0.11 -13.85
N ALA A 45 2.24 -0.32 -13.22
CA ALA A 45 2.99 -1.58 -13.27
C ALA A 45 2.49 -2.65 -12.28
N SER A 46 1.58 -2.29 -11.37
CA SER A 46 1.10 -3.15 -10.28
C SER A 46 -0.22 -3.84 -10.64
N LYS A 47 -0.46 -5.01 -10.03
CA LYS A 47 -1.68 -5.80 -10.24
C LYS A 47 -2.70 -5.64 -9.10
N LEU A 48 -2.19 -5.60 -7.88
CA LEU A 48 -2.97 -5.52 -6.65
C LEU A 48 -2.51 -4.33 -5.83
N PHE A 49 -3.44 -3.66 -5.18
CA PHE A 49 -3.16 -2.60 -4.22
C PHE A 49 -3.75 -2.99 -2.86
N VAL A 50 -2.89 -3.26 -1.87
CA VAL A 50 -3.34 -3.67 -0.53
C VAL A 50 -3.36 -2.44 0.37
N PHE A 51 -4.52 -2.16 0.97
CA PHE A 51 -4.70 -1.02 1.87
C PHE A 51 -5.36 -1.49 3.18
N PRO A 52 -4.55 -1.94 4.17
CA PRO A 52 -5.03 -2.61 5.37
C PRO A 52 -5.41 -1.61 6.48
N SER A 53 -6.09 -0.52 6.14
CA SER A 53 -6.61 0.46 7.10
C SER A 53 -7.92 0.00 7.71
N TYR A 54 -8.08 0.10 9.03
CA TYR A 54 -9.28 -0.32 9.75
C TYR A 54 -10.38 0.74 9.79
N GLU A 55 -10.03 2.00 9.52
CA GLU A 55 -10.95 3.13 9.59
C GLU A 55 -10.71 4.06 8.41
N GLU A 56 -11.70 4.20 7.54
CA GLU A 56 -11.62 5.00 6.33
C GLU A 56 -12.97 5.64 6.04
N GLY A 57 -12.94 6.87 5.51
CA GLY A 57 -14.15 7.56 5.04
C GLY A 57 -14.22 7.66 3.53
N TRP A 58 -13.11 8.04 2.89
CA TRP A 58 -12.98 8.18 1.45
C TRP A 58 -11.50 8.06 1.06
N SER A 59 -11.03 6.84 0.82
CA SER A 59 -9.62 6.60 0.54
C SER A 59 -9.25 7.01 -0.88
N LEU A 60 -8.60 8.17 -1.02
CA LEU A 60 -8.03 8.63 -2.28
C LEU A 60 -7.04 7.62 -2.86
N ALA A 61 -6.22 6.99 -2.01
CA ALA A 61 -5.23 6.01 -2.43
C ALA A 61 -5.86 4.78 -3.10
N VAL A 62 -6.99 4.29 -2.58
CA VAL A 62 -7.73 3.18 -3.18
C VAL A 62 -8.27 3.56 -4.55
N MET A 63 -8.84 4.76 -4.70
CA MET A 63 -9.35 5.22 -5.99
C MET A 63 -8.23 5.47 -7.01
N GLU A 64 -7.12 6.06 -6.59
CA GLU A 64 -5.94 6.25 -7.45
C GLU A 64 -5.46 4.90 -7.97
N ALA A 65 -5.28 3.92 -7.08
CA ALA A 65 -4.85 2.58 -7.47
C ALA A 65 -5.83 1.93 -8.46
N ALA A 66 -7.14 2.01 -8.20
CA ALA A 66 -8.16 1.49 -9.10
C ALA A 66 -8.15 2.19 -10.47
N ALA A 67 -7.93 3.51 -10.50
CA ALA A 67 -7.83 4.29 -11.74
C ALA A 67 -6.63 3.86 -12.61
N TYR A 68 -5.55 3.39 -12.00
CA TYR A 68 -4.38 2.83 -12.69
C TYR A 68 -4.49 1.31 -12.94
N GLY A 69 -5.67 0.71 -12.73
CA GLY A 69 -5.95 -0.69 -13.06
C GLY A 69 -5.53 -1.71 -12.01
N CYS A 70 -5.11 -1.27 -10.82
CA CYS A 70 -4.88 -2.18 -9.69
C CYS A 70 -6.23 -2.68 -9.13
N VAL A 71 -6.29 -3.95 -8.74
CA VAL A 71 -7.42 -4.44 -7.93
C VAL A 71 -7.16 -4.12 -6.46
N PRO A 72 -8.02 -3.32 -5.80
CA PRO A 72 -7.88 -3.04 -4.38
C PRO A 72 -8.17 -4.28 -3.52
N VAL A 73 -7.35 -4.48 -2.48
CA VAL A 73 -7.58 -5.43 -1.39
C VAL A 73 -7.65 -4.62 -0.11
N VAL A 74 -8.87 -4.44 0.39
CA VAL A 74 -9.22 -3.57 1.52
C VAL A 74 -9.98 -4.37 2.57
N TYR A 75 -10.11 -3.82 3.78
CA TYR A 75 -11.07 -4.35 4.74
C TYR A 75 -12.51 -4.12 4.28
N ASP A 76 -13.41 -4.99 4.70
CA ASP A 76 -14.85 -4.87 4.48
C ASP A 76 -15.41 -3.75 5.36
N LEU A 77 -15.37 -2.52 4.84
CA LEU A 77 -15.82 -1.31 5.50
C LEU A 77 -16.93 -0.65 4.68
N PRO A 78 -17.97 -0.05 5.32
CA PRO A 78 -19.04 0.66 4.61
C PRO A 78 -18.55 1.77 3.67
N ALA A 79 -17.36 2.32 3.94
CA ALA A 79 -16.70 3.30 3.09
C ALA A 79 -16.26 2.76 1.72
N TYR A 80 -16.41 1.46 1.46
CA TYR A 80 -16.04 0.82 0.20
C TYR A 80 -17.22 0.14 -0.52
N ASP A 81 -18.46 0.33 -0.05
CA ASP A 81 -19.67 -0.24 -0.67
C ASP A 81 -19.83 0.11 -2.16
N TYR A 82 -19.17 1.19 -2.62
CA TYR A 82 -19.18 1.59 -4.04
C TYR A 82 -18.26 0.76 -4.94
N LEU A 83 -17.39 -0.09 -4.36
CA LEU A 83 -16.47 -0.94 -5.13
C LEU A 83 -17.12 -2.25 -5.61
N GLY A 84 -18.32 -2.60 -5.11
CA GLY A 84 -19.09 -3.77 -5.55
C GLY A 84 -19.89 -4.43 -4.44
#